data_AF-A0A949LI07-F1
#
_entry.id   AF-A0A949LI07-F1
#
_cell.length_a   1.000
_cell.length_b   1.000
_cell.length_c   1.000
_cell.angle_alpha   90.00
_cell.angle_beta   90.00
_cell.angle_gamma   90.00
#
_symmetry.space_group_name_H-M   'P 1'
#
loop_
_entity.id
_entity.type
_entity.pdbx_description
1 polymer ?
#
loop_
_entity_poly.entity_id
_entity_poly.type
_entity_poly.pdbx_seq_one_letter_code
_entity_poly.pdbx_strand_id
1 'polypeptide(L)'
;MISHKDMMGIIATEAIEGPTQKPTRDLGSGASFHRGKSKQDYDGLIYLAAPYTHHSTHVRDARFQSINKAASVLMRRGFLIFSPISHTHPIAMAGSLPTGWDFWKRYDETVLSYCCCMIVLTLPGWQESKGVCSEIGIAKSIPIPIHYVGQESVFDFNL
;
A
#
# COMPACT_ATOMS: atom_id res chain seq x y z
N MET A 1 39.25 -8.15 -18.72
CA MET A 1 38.94 -6.76 -18.33
C MET A 1 37.88 -6.28 -19.31
N ILE A 2 36.60 -6.40 -18.95
CA ILE A 2 35.48 -6.08 -19.83
C ILE A 2 35.29 -4.56 -19.77
N SER A 3 35.20 -3.93 -20.94
CA SER A 3 35.12 -2.48 -21.11
C SER A 3 33.84 -1.90 -20.51
N HIS A 4 33.94 -0.71 -19.92
CA HIS A 4 32.86 0.03 -19.27
C HIS A 4 31.68 0.40 -20.21
N LYS A 5 31.78 0.12 -21.51
CA LYS A 5 30.76 0.37 -22.53
C LYS A 5 29.78 -0.80 -22.79
N ASP A 6 30.03 -1.99 -22.25
CA ASP A 6 29.16 -3.17 -22.46
C ASP A 6 28.17 -3.43 -21.30
N MET A 7 28.05 -2.48 -20.36
CA MET A 7 27.12 -2.53 -19.21
C MET A 7 26.00 -1.47 -19.31
N MET A 8 25.71 -0.99 -20.52
CA MET A 8 24.72 0.08 -20.78
C MET A 8 23.80 -0.23 -21.97
N GLY A 9 23.45 -1.51 -22.17
CA GLY A 9 22.53 -1.94 -23.21
C GLY A 9 21.32 -2.66 -22.62
N ILE A 10 20.12 -2.17 -22.97
CA ILE A 10 18.77 -2.66 -22.57
C ILE A 10 18.43 -2.12 -21.17
N ILE A 11 17.53 -1.14 -20.99
CA ILE A 11 16.10 -1.17 -21.28
C ILE A 11 15.66 0.24 -21.74
N ALA A 12 15.11 0.35 -22.95
CA ALA A 12 14.27 1.48 -23.32
C ALA A 12 12.91 1.26 -22.65
N THR A 13 12.54 2.09 -21.68
CA THR A 13 11.19 2.10 -21.12
C THR A 13 10.49 3.34 -21.66
N GLU A 14 9.49 3.11 -22.50
CA GLU A 14 8.58 4.14 -22.99
C GLU A 14 7.94 4.86 -21.79
N ALA A 15 7.95 6.19 -21.83
CA ALA A 15 7.31 7.03 -20.82
C ALA A 15 5.79 6.82 -20.89
N ILE A 16 5.22 6.29 -19.81
CA ILE A 16 3.77 6.20 -19.66
C ILE A 16 3.29 7.58 -19.24
N GLU A 17 2.69 8.33 -20.16
CA GLU A 17 2.06 9.62 -19.85
C GLU A 17 0.95 9.41 -18.80
N GLY A 18 1.12 10.03 -17.63
CA GLY A 18 0.15 10.00 -16.54
C GLY A 18 -1.05 10.93 -16.83
N PRO A 19 -2.27 10.58 -16.40
CA PRO A 19 -3.45 11.38 -16.70
C PRO A 19 -3.42 12.76 -16.00
N THR A 20 -3.76 13.78 -16.79
CA THR A 20 -3.87 15.20 -16.44
C THR A 20 -5.10 15.54 -15.60
N GLN A 21 -4.88 16.34 -14.55
CA GLN A 21 -5.81 17.09 -13.70
C GLN A 21 -6.85 16.33 -12.84
N LYS A 22 -6.86 16.65 -11.54
CA LYS A 22 -7.80 16.13 -10.53
C LYS A 22 -9.17 16.83 -10.61
N PRO A 23 -10.29 16.12 -10.48
CA PRO A 23 -11.58 16.74 -10.19
C PRO A 23 -11.68 17.15 -8.72
N THR A 24 -12.17 18.36 -8.47
CA THR A 24 -12.58 18.87 -7.16
C THR A 24 -13.82 18.12 -6.67
N ARG A 25 -13.79 17.63 -5.42
CA ARG A 25 -14.94 16.96 -4.81
C ARG A 25 -15.98 18.00 -4.38
N ASP A 26 -17.12 18.01 -5.06
CA ASP A 26 -18.32 18.69 -4.60
C ASP A 26 -19.00 17.85 -3.51
N LEU A 27 -19.25 18.46 -2.35
CA LEU A 27 -19.93 17.84 -1.21
C LEU A 27 -21.43 18.12 -1.32
N GLY A 28 -22.08 17.47 -2.28
CA GLY A 28 -23.54 17.53 -2.47
C GLY A 28 -24.29 16.65 -1.46
N SER A 29 -25.30 17.23 -0.82
CA SER A 29 -26.19 16.62 0.17
C SER A 29 -27.17 15.58 -0.41
N GLY A 30 -27.41 14.50 0.34
CA GLY A 30 -28.74 13.89 0.46
C GLY A 30 -29.05 12.62 -0.36
N ALA A 31 -29.36 11.56 0.39
CA ALA A 31 -30.23 10.40 0.10
C ALA A 31 -29.81 9.27 -0.90
N SER A 32 -29.70 8.06 -0.33
CA SER A 32 -30.22 6.75 -0.81
C SER A 32 -29.42 5.85 -1.77
N PHE A 33 -29.73 4.54 -1.62
CA PHE A 33 -29.40 3.34 -2.40
C PHE A 33 -28.01 2.69 -2.24
N HIS A 34 -28.01 1.42 -1.80
CA HIS A 34 -26.85 0.52 -1.87
C HIS A 34 -26.60 0.12 -3.33
N ARG A 35 -26.06 1.05 -4.12
CA ARG A 35 -25.44 0.74 -5.41
C ARG A 35 -24.10 0.07 -5.10
N GLY A 36 -23.85 -1.11 -5.69
CA GLY A 36 -22.52 -1.72 -5.66
C GLY A 36 -21.49 -0.72 -6.18
N LYS A 37 -20.39 -0.52 -5.43
CA LYS A 37 -19.37 0.45 -5.79
C LYS A 37 -18.70 0.06 -7.11
N SER A 38 -18.34 1.05 -7.91
CA SER A 38 -17.64 0.90 -9.20
C SER A 38 -16.16 1.28 -9.06
N LYS A 39 -15.33 0.93 -10.04
CA LYS A 39 -13.90 1.28 -10.09
C LYS A 39 -13.62 2.79 -9.87
N GLN A 40 -14.56 3.66 -10.23
CA GLN A 40 -14.51 5.12 -10.04
C GLN A 40 -14.71 5.58 -8.58
N ASP A 41 -15.29 4.75 -7.71
CA ASP A 41 -15.44 5.08 -6.28
C ASP A 41 -14.10 5.00 -5.52
N TYR A 42 -13.03 4.57 -6.20
CA TYR A 42 -11.69 4.39 -5.65
C TYR A 42 -10.63 5.21 -6.40
N ASP A 43 -11.00 6.35 -6.98
CA ASP A 43 -10.09 7.35 -7.58
C ASP A 43 -9.17 8.05 -6.56
N GLY A 44 -8.96 7.44 -5.38
CA GLY A 44 -8.13 7.95 -4.29
C GLY A 44 -6.96 7.04 -3.97
N LEU A 45 -6.07 7.53 -3.10
CA LEU A 45 -4.94 6.75 -2.60
C LEU A 45 -5.45 5.62 -1.71
N ILE A 46 -4.94 4.41 -1.90
CA ILE A 46 -5.30 3.21 -1.14
C ILE A 46 -4.12 2.82 -0.26
N TYR A 47 -4.37 2.61 1.02
CA TYR A 47 -3.36 2.17 1.97
C TYR A 47 -3.25 0.64 1.95
N LEU A 48 -2.08 0.08 1.63
CA LEU A 48 -1.82 -1.36 1.62
C LEU A 48 -1.03 -1.79 2.86
N ALA A 49 -1.73 -2.29 3.86
CA ALA A 49 -1.14 -2.80 5.10
C ALA A 49 -0.74 -4.27 5.00
N ALA A 50 0.30 -4.65 5.74
CA ALA A 50 0.66 -6.04 6.00
C ALA A 50 1.45 -6.12 7.33
N PRO A 51 1.58 -7.30 7.97
CA PRO A 51 2.47 -7.43 9.11
C PRO A 51 3.92 -7.22 8.68
N TYR A 52 4.67 -6.41 9.44
CA TYR A 52 6.10 -6.20 9.23
C TYR A 52 6.94 -6.86 10.34
N THR A 53 6.82 -6.34 11.57
CA THR A 53 7.71 -6.65 12.70
C THR A 53 7.87 -8.14 12.95
N HIS A 54 9.12 -8.58 13.02
CA HIS A 54 9.53 -9.93 13.35
C HIS A 54 10.99 -9.93 13.84
N HIS A 55 11.38 -10.89 14.68
CA HIS A 55 12.75 -10.99 15.20
C HIS A 55 13.75 -11.42 14.12
N SER A 56 13.33 -12.32 13.22
CA SER A 56 14.12 -12.74 12.06
C SER A 56 14.07 -11.70 10.95
N THR A 57 15.24 -11.22 10.52
CA THR A 57 15.42 -10.33 9.35
C THR A 57 14.86 -10.97 8.08
N HIS A 58 15.12 -12.25 7.86
CA HIS A 58 14.62 -12.99 6.70
C HIS A 58 13.08 -12.93 6.58
N VAL A 59 12.36 -13.02 7.69
CA VAL A 59 10.89 -12.91 7.70
C VAL A 59 10.44 -11.49 7.36
N ARG A 60 11.15 -10.46 7.84
CA ARG A 60 10.86 -9.06 7.49
C ARG A 60 11.09 -8.81 6.00
N ASP A 61 12.20 -9.32 5.46
CA ASP A 61 12.54 -9.18 4.05
C ASP A 61 11.52 -9.91 3.17
N ALA A 62 11.11 -11.13 3.56
CA ALA A 62 10.07 -11.87 2.87
C ALA A 62 8.73 -11.11 2.86
N ARG A 63 8.32 -10.51 3.99
CA ARG A 63 7.11 -9.68 4.09
C ARG A 63 7.21 -8.42 3.22
N PHE A 64 8.36 -7.74 3.22
CA PHE A 64 8.65 -6.61 2.34
C PHE A 64 8.54 -6.99 0.86
N GLN A 65 9.10 -8.13 0.45
CA GLN A 65 8.96 -8.61 -0.93
C GLN A 65 7.52 -8.98 -1.28
N SER A 66 6.80 -9.67 -0.38
CA SER A 66 5.39 -10.04 -0.59
C SER A 66 4.49 -8.81 -0.78
N ILE A 67 4.67 -7.77 0.04
CA ILE A 67 3.86 -6.55 -0.08
C ILE A 67 4.23 -5.72 -1.31
N ASN A 68 5.51 -5.66 -1.69
CA ASN A 68 5.94 -5.04 -2.96
C ASN A 68 5.30 -5.75 -4.17
N LYS A 69 5.27 -7.09 -4.15
CA LYS A 69 4.63 -7.87 -5.21
C LYS A 69 3.14 -7.57 -5.29
N ALA A 70 2.43 -7.58 -4.17
CA ALA A 70 1.00 -7.24 -4.10
C ALA A 70 0.73 -5.80 -4.59
N ALA A 71 1.49 -4.82 -4.11
CA ALA A 71 1.41 -3.43 -4.57
C ALA A 71 1.59 -3.33 -6.08
N SER A 72 2.59 -4.03 -6.64
CA SER A 72 2.83 -4.03 -8.09
C SER A 72 1.65 -4.59 -8.90
N VAL A 73 0.98 -5.64 -8.39
CA VAL A 73 -0.20 -6.23 -9.04
C VAL A 73 -1.35 -5.23 -9.05
N LEU A 74 -1.63 -4.59 -7.92
CA LEU A 74 -2.70 -3.61 -7.79
C LEU A 74 -2.41 -2.36 -8.65
N MET A 75 -1.17 -1.85 -8.63
CA MET A 75 -0.78 -0.70 -9.43
C MET A 75 -0.86 -0.97 -10.94
N ARG A 76 -0.47 -2.18 -11.41
CA ARG A 76 -0.67 -2.58 -12.81
C ARG A 76 -2.13 -2.58 -13.26
N ARG A 77 -3.07 -2.67 -12.32
CA ARG A 77 -4.53 -2.66 -12.59
C ARG A 77 -5.13 -1.24 -12.51
N GLY A 78 -4.30 -0.25 -12.23
CA GLY A 78 -4.67 1.16 -12.16
C GLY A 78 -5.04 1.66 -10.76
N PHE A 79 -4.84 0.86 -9.71
CA PHE A 79 -5.06 1.32 -8.34
C PHE A 79 -3.90 2.20 -7.86
N LEU A 80 -4.22 3.30 -7.19
CA LEU A 80 -3.23 4.19 -6.57
C LEU A 80 -2.85 3.63 -5.20
N ILE A 81 -1.72 2.93 -5.08
CA ILE A 81 -1.32 2.26 -3.84
C ILE A 81 -0.25 3.06 -3.09
N PHE A 82 -0.50 3.32 -1.81
CA PHE A 82 0.54 3.61 -0.83
C PHE A 82 0.81 2.35 0.00
N SER A 83 2.07 1.89 0.03
CA SER A 83 2.49 0.78 0.86
C SER A 83 3.50 1.26 1.91
N PRO A 84 3.11 1.37 3.19
CA PRO A 84 3.98 1.87 4.26
C PRO A 84 5.28 1.07 4.34
N ILE A 85 5.22 -0.27 4.34
CA ILE A 85 6.43 -1.10 4.40
C ILE A 85 7.33 -0.86 3.20
N SER A 86 6.76 -0.74 1.99
CA SER A 86 7.54 -0.47 0.78
C SER A 86 8.28 0.87 0.86
N HIS A 87 7.68 1.86 1.53
CA HIS A 87 8.27 3.17 1.75
C HIS A 87 9.28 3.17 2.90
N THR A 88 8.92 2.63 4.06
CA THR A 88 9.66 2.81 5.32
C THR A 88 10.75 1.77 5.53
N HIS A 89 10.62 0.55 5.02
CA HIS A 89 11.67 -0.48 5.12
C HIS A 89 13.02 0.00 4.54
N PRO A 90 13.11 0.44 3.26
CA PRO A 90 14.39 0.91 2.71
C PRO A 90 14.89 2.19 3.40
N ILE A 91 14.01 3.10 3.82
CA ILE A 91 14.39 4.31 4.56
C ILE A 91 14.99 3.96 5.92
N ALA A 92 14.37 3.02 6.64
CA ALA A 92 14.86 2.57 7.93
C ALA A 92 16.24 1.91 7.80
N MET A 93 16.45 1.11 6.75
CA MET A 93 17.75 0.49 6.48
C MET A 93 18.83 1.51 6.10
N ALA A 94 18.50 2.51 5.28
CA ALA A 94 19.45 3.54 4.86
C ALA A 94 19.84 4.51 6.00
N GLY A 95 18.89 4.83 6.89
CA GLY A 95 19.09 5.78 7.98
C GLY A 95 19.32 5.16 9.36
N SER A 96 19.42 3.83 9.46
CA SER A 96 19.46 3.10 10.73
C SER A 96 18.32 3.50 11.70
N LEU A 97 17.12 3.72 11.17
CA LEU A 97 15.96 4.15 11.96
C LEU A 97 15.33 2.96 12.73
N PRO A 98 14.61 3.23 13.84
CA PRO A 98 13.88 2.19 14.54
C PRO A 98 12.86 1.50 13.63
N THR A 99 12.74 0.17 13.72
CA THR A 99 11.72 -0.60 12.99
C THR A 99 10.43 -0.83 13.79
N GLY A 100 10.35 -0.26 14.99
CA GLY A 100 9.25 -0.46 15.92
C GLY A 100 8.04 0.41 15.60
N TRP A 101 6.85 -0.13 15.84
CA TRP A 101 5.56 0.56 15.61
C TRP A 101 5.49 1.95 16.25
N ASP A 102 6.04 2.12 17.46
CA ASP A 102 5.89 3.36 18.21
C ASP A 102 6.57 4.56 17.52
N PHE A 103 7.59 4.31 16.70
CA PHE A 103 8.23 5.35 15.89
C PHE A 103 7.39 5.72 14.65
N TRP A 104 6.83 4.72 13.96
CA TRP A 104 6.13 4.90 12.68
C TRP A 104 4.65 5.26 12.81
N LYS A 105 4.03 5.00 13.97
CA LYS A 105 2.59 5.20 14.21
C LYS A 105 2.05 6.53 13.69
N ARG A 106 2.69 7.65 14.05
CA ARG A 106 2.22 8.99 13.64
C ARG A 106 2.28 9.18 12.12
N TYR A 107 3.31 8.62 11.49
CA TYR A 107 3.49 8.68 10.06
C TYR A 107 2.38 7.88 9.35
N ASP A 108 2.17 6.64 9.80
CA ASP A 108 1.14 5.74 9.25
C ASP A 108 -0.27 6.32 9.44
N GLU A 109 -0.57 6.87 10.61
CA GLU A 109 -1.82 7.60 10.90
C GLU A 109 -2.04 8.77 9.93
N THR A 110 -1.00 9.56 9.71
CA THR A 110 -1.06 10.73 8.83
C THR A 110 -1.36 10.30 7.39
N VAL A 111 -0.63 9.32 6.86
CA VAL A 111 -0.84 8.87 5.48
C VAL A 111 -2.21 8.21 5.31
N LEU A 112 -2.62 7.36 6.26
CA LEU A 112 -3.91 6.70 6.23
C LEU A 112 -5.08 7.71 6.22
N SER A 113 -4.92 8.88 6.84
CA SER A 113 -5.94 9.95 6.81
C SER A 113 -6.21 10.55 5.42
N TYR A 114 -5.29 10.39 4.47
CA TYR A 114 -5.45 10.84 3.08
C TYR A 114 -5.96 9.73 2.14
N CYS A 115 -6.09 8.50 2.64
CA CYS A 115 -6.49 7.36 1.82
C CYS A 115 -8.02 7.26 1.71
N CYS A 116 -8.50 6.75 0.57
CA CYS A 116 -9.93 6.49 0.35
C CYS A 116 -10.37 5.14 0.93
N CYS A 117 -9.46 4.18 1.04
CA CYS A 117 -9.68 2.89 1.68
C CYS A 117 -8.35 2.25 2.12
N MET A 118 -8.48 1.18 2.90
CA MET A 118 -7.39 0.34 3.35
C MET A 118 -7.57 -1.07 2.78
N ILE A 119 -6.47 -1.67 2.30
CA ILE A 119 -6.37 -3.08 1.98
C ILE A 119 -5.38 -3.71 2.98
N VAL A 120 -5.80 -4.78 3.65
CA VAL A 120 -4.94 -5.62 4.49
C VAL A 120 -4.54 -6.84 3.68
N LEU A 121 -3.25 -6.93 3.34
CA LEU A 121 -2.66 -8.15 2.81
C LEU A 121 -2.48 -9.15 3.96
N THR A 122 -3.28 -10.21 3.96
CA THR A 122 -3.39 -11.18 5.07
C THR A 122 -2.24 -12.18 5.05
N LEU A 123 -1.00 -11.70 5.20
CA LEU A 123 0.18 -12.55 5.40
C LEU A 123 0.11 -13.27 6.75
N PRO A 124 0.81 -14.41 6.92
CA PRO A 124 0.88 -15.09 8.22
C PRO A 124 1.27 -14.15 9.38
N GLY A 125 0.48 -14.18 10.44
CA GLY A 125 0.66 -13.33 11.62
C GLY A 125 0.02 -11.94 11.54
N TRP A 126 -0.86 -11.67 10.58
CA TRP A 126 -1.48 -10.34 10.43
C TRP A 126 -2.44 -9.99 11.57
N GLN A 127 -3.14 -10.98 12.14
CA GLN A 127 -4.12 -10.77 13.22
C GLN A 127 -3.44 -10.43 14.55
N GLU A 128 -2.21 -10.89 14.74
CA GLU A 128 -1.38 -10.65 15.92
C GLU A 128 -0.50 -9.41 15.77
N SER A 129 -0.50 -8.78 14.58
CA SER A 129 0.36 -7.64 14.29
C SER A 129 -0.13 -6.38 14.99
N LYS A 130 0.64 -5.89 15.97
CA LYS A 130 0.39 -4.60 16.64
C LYS A 130 0.16 -3.45 15.64
N GLY A 131 0.97 -3.41 14.57
CA GLY A 131 0.85 -2.40 13.51
C GLY A 131 -0.48 -2.51 12.76
N VAL A 132 -0.75 -3.65 12.14
CA VAL A 132 -1.98 -3.86 11.35
C VAL A 132 -3.24 -3.66 12.19
N CYS A 133 -3.29 -4.19 13.42
CA CYS A 133 -4.43 -4.02 14.30
C CYS A 133 -4.63 -2.54 14.70
N SER A 134 -3.56 -1.79 14.91
CA SER A 134 -3.64 -0.36 15.18
C SER A 134 -4.12 0.42 13.95
N GLU A 135 -3.59 0.13 12.76
CA GLU A 135 -4.02 0.74 11.49
C GLU A 135 -5.50 0.45 11.21
N ILE A 136 -5.98 -0.78 11.44
CA ILE A 136 -7.41 -1.12 11.34
C ILE A 136 -8.23 -0.30 12.35
N GLY A 137 -7.74 -0.12 13.57
CA GLY A 137 -8.38 0.72 14.58
C GLY A 137 -8.52 2.18 14.13
N ILE A 138 -7.48 2.72 13.49
CA ILE A 138 -7.47 4.07 12.91
C ILE A 138 -8.44 4.13 11.73
N ALA A 139 -8.36 3.21 10.76
CA ALA A 139 -9.27 3.18 9.61
C ALA A 139 -10.75 3.15 10.01
N LYS A 140 -11.07 2.44 11.10
CA LYS A 140 -12.42 2.42 11.70
C LYS A 140 -12.82 3.74 12.35
N SER A 141 -11.87 4.53 12.87
CA SER A 141 -12.16 5.83 13.48
C SER A 141 -12.29 6.96 12.45
N ILE A 142 -11.63 6.83 11.29
CA ILE A 142 -11.73 7.76 10.15
C ILE A 142 -12.55 7.16 9.00
N PRO A 143 -13.76 6.65 9.28
CA PRO A 143 -14.50 5.56 8.62
C PRO A 143 -14.24 5.33 7.12
N ILE A 144 -13.04 4.85 6.77
CA ILE A 144 -12.69 4.41 5.42
C ILE A 144 -12.94 2.91 5.29
N PRO A 145 -13.37 2.41 4.12
CA PRO A 145 -13.55 0.97 3.90
C PRO A 145 -12.25 0.18 4.13
N ILE A 146 -12.39 -1.02 4.69
CA ILE A 146 -11.28 -1.96 4.90
C ILE A 146 -11.58 -3.24 4.13
N HIS A 147 -10.63 -3.64 3.28
CA HIS A 147 -10.68 -4.87 2.49
C HIS A 147 -9.58 -5.82 2.95
N TYR A 148 -9.83 -7.13 2.90
CA TYR A 148 -8.86 -8.16 3.25
C TYR A 148 -8.55 -8.99 2.01
N VAL A 149 -7.28 -9.18 1.71
CA VAL A 149 -6.85 -9.92 0.52
C VAL A 149 -5.70 -10.86 0.87
N GLY A 150 -5.79 -12.10 0.38
CA GLY A 150 -4.73 -13.09 0.50
C GLY A 150 -3.64 -12.84 -0.53
N GLN A 151 -2.44 -13.37 -0.27
CA GLN A 151 -1.29 -13.21 -1.16
C GLN A 151 -1.57 -13.77 -2.57
N GLU A 152 -2.27 -14.90 -2.67
CA GLU A 152 -2.63 -15.51 -3.95
C GLU A 152 -3.89 -14.90 -4.58
N SER A 153 -4.80 -14.33 -3.77
CA SER A 153 -6.05 -13.75 -4.29
C SER A 153 -5.94 -12.28 -4.71
N VAL A 154 -4.78 -11.65 -4.52
CA VAL A 154 -4.54 -10.26 -4.96
C VAL A 154 -4.66 -10.09 -6.48
N PHE A 155 -4.43 -11.15 -7.25
CA PHE A 155 -4.59 -11.16 -8.70
C PHE A 155 -6.05 -11.01 -9.14
N ASP A 156 -6.98 -11.53 -8.34
CA ASP A 156 -8.42 -11.51 -8.63
C ASP A 156 -9.15 -10.38 -7.91
N PHE A 157 -8.48 -9.74 -6.93
CA PHE A 157 -9.08 -8.70 -6.10
C PHE A 157 -9.63 -7.53 -6.92
N ASN A 158 -10.92 -7.22 -6.78
CA ASN A 158 -11.52 -6.02 -7.34
C ASN A 158 -12.20 -5.22 -6.24
N LEU A 159 -12.21 -3.91 -6.43
CA LEU A 159 -12.90 -2.94 -5.58
C LEU A 159 -14.27 -2.59 -6.14
#